data_AF-A0A7Y3K7D1-F1
#
_entry.id   AF-A0A7Y3K7D1-F1
#
_cell.length_a   1.000
_cell.length_b   1.000
_cell.length_c   1.000
_cell.angle_alpha   90.00
_cell.angle_beta   90.00
_cell.angle_gamma   90.00
#
_symmetry.space_group_name_H-M   'P 1'
#
loop_
_entity.id
_entity.type
_entity.pdbx_description
1 polymer ?
#
loop_
_entity_poly.entity_id
_entity_poly.type
_entity_poly.pdbx_seq_one_letter_code
_entity_poly.pdbx_strand_id
1 'polypeptide(L)'
;MMNMQITIDKAGRIVLPKPLRQSLCLEAGDTLELTSQGENISLRPVRGVSPLQKEKGVWVYHTGRPLSQEAVRAVRDEVHQDRLQRARGSTQ
;
A
#
# COMPACT_ATOMS: atom_id res chain seq x y z
N MET A 1 20.06 -6.47 -13.89
CA MET A 1 19.59 -5.45 -14.86
C MET A 1 18.81 -6.17 -15.94
N MET A 2 17.61 -5.71 -16.27
CA MET A 2 16.79 -6.30 -17.32
C MET A 2 16.71 -5.28 -18.46
N ASN A 3 17.18 -5.66 -19.65
CA ASN A 3 17.21 -4.78 -20.81
C ASN A 3 16.31 -5.38 -21.89
N MET A 4 15.33 -4.63 -22.37
CA MET A 4 14.42 -5.07 -23.42
C MET A 4 13.95 -3.89 -24.25
N GLN A 5 13.83 -4.09 -25.56
CA GLN A 5 13.22 -3.11 -26.45
C GLN A 5 11.71 -3.27 -26.43
N ILE A 6 11.00 -2.16 -26.32
CA ILE A 6 9.54 -2.07 -26.37
C ILE A 6 9.16 -1.06 -27.44
N THR A 7 8.04 -1.28 -28.10
CA THR A 7 7.51 -0.41 -29.15
C THR A 7 6.33 0.38 -28.64
N ILE A 8 6.11 1.56 -29.23
CA ILE A 8 4.92 2.37 -29.04
C ILE A 8 3.85 1.84 -30.01
N ASP A 9 2.65 1.60 -29.51
CA ASP A 9 1.53 1.17 -30.35
C ASP A 9 0.99 2.32 -31.22
N LYS A 10 0.05 2.02 -32.13
CA LYS A 10 -0.56 3.04 -33.00
C LYS A 10 -1.30 4.15 -32.25
N ALA A 11 -1.66 3.93 -30.99
CA ALA A 11 -2.36 4.88 -30.15
C ALA A 11 -1.38 5.72 -29.30
N GLY A 12 -0.05 5.56 -29.48
CA GLY A 12 0.95 6.30 -28.72
C GLY A 12 1.22 5.76 -27.32
N ARG A 13 0.81 4.52 -27.02
CA ARG A 13 0.98 3.92 -25.69
C ARG A 13 2.16 2.95 -25.67
N ILE A 14 2.80 2.86 -24.52
CA ILE A 14 3.82 1.85 -24.24
C ILE A 14 3.16 0.70 -23.47
N VAL A 15 3.37 -0.53 -23.94
CA VAL A 15 2.88 -1.72 -23.25
C VAL A 15 3.92 -2.20 -22.26
N LEU A 16 3.58 -2.18 -20.97
CA LEU A 16 4.44 -2.75 -19.93
C LEU A 16 4.37 -4.29 -19.96
N PRO A 17 5.51 -4.98 -20.16
CA PRO A 17 5.59 -6.44 -20.18
C PRO A 17 5.05 -7.05 -18.89
N LYS A 18 4.39 -8.21 -19.00
CA LYS A 18 3.84 -8.93 -17.82
C LYS A 18 4.85 -9.13 -16.69
N PRO A 19 6.12 -9.54 -16.95
CA PRO A 19 7.09 -9.71 -15.87
C PRO A 19 7.39 -8.41 -15.10
N LEU A 20 7.44 -7.27 -15.81
CA LEU A 20 7.69 -5.96 -15.19
C LEU A 20 6.48 -5.47 -14.40
N ARG A 21 5.25 -5.72 -14.90
CA ARG A 21 4.03 -5.44 -14.15
C ARG A 21 3.96 -6.24 -12.86
N GLN A 22 4.31 -7.52 -12.90
CA GLN A 22 4.28 -8.38 -11.71
C GLN A 22 5.35 -7.98 -10.69
N SER A 23 6.57 -7.65 -11.12
CA SER A 23 7.65 -7.27 -10.19
C SER A 23 7.39 -5.92 -9.51
N LEU A 24 6.69 -5.00 -10.18
CA LEU A 24 6.31 -3.70 -9.63
C LEU A 24 4.93 -3.68 -8.96
N CYS A 25 4.22 -4.82 -8.96
CA CYS A 25 2.84 -4.97 -8.49
C CYS A 25 1.88 -3.97 -9.14
N LEU A 26 1.94 -3.83 -10.47
CA LEU A 26 1.10 -2.92 -11.24
C LEU A 26 -0.17 -3.60 -11.74
N GLU A 27 -1.30 -2.95 -11.51
CA GLU A 27 -2.62 -3.33 -12.00
C GLU A 27 -3.19 -2.30 -12.98
N ALA A 28 -4.25 -2.69 -13.70
CA ALA A 28 -4.92 -1.77 -14.62
C ALA A 28 -5.61 -0.66 -13.82
N GLY A 29 -5.32 0.59 -14.17
CA GLY A 29 -5.82 1.77 -13.45
C GLY A 29 -4.83 2.37 -12.45
N ASP A 30 -3.68 1.72 -12.22
CA ASP A 30 -2.62 2.31 -11.41
C ASP A 30 -2.03 3.57 -12.05
N THR A 31 -1.75 4.57 -11.21
CA THR A 31 -1.11 5.81 -11.64
C THR A 31 0.41 5.68 -11.53
N LEU A 32 1.11 6.10 -12.58
CA LEU A 32 2.57 6.21 -12.61
C LEU A 32 2.97 7.68 -12.67
N GLU A 33 3.96 8.05 -11.88
CA GLU A 33 4.69 9.29 -12.02
C GLU A 33 5.71 9.12 -13.15
N LEU A 34 5.75 10.09 -14.07
CA LEU A 34 6.69 10.15 -15.18
C LEU A 34 7.63 11.32 -14.95
N THR A 35 8.93 11.04 -14.95
CA THR A 35 9.98 12.06 -14.98
C THR A 35 10.79 11.89 -16.26
N SER A 36 11.04 12.99 -16.97
CA SER A 36 11.86 13.01 -18.18
C SER A 36 13.16 13.75 -17.91
N GLN A 37 14.29 13.16 -18.30
CA GLN A 37 15.61 13.77 -18.21
C GLN A 37 16.43 13.43 -19.46
N GLY A 38 16.61 14.41 -20.35
CA GLY A 38 17.27 14.19 -21.64
C GLY A 38 16.50 13.18 -22.48
N GLU A 39 17.17 12.08 -22.85
CA GLU A 39 16.57 10.96 -23.59
C GLU A 39 16.02 9.83 -22.68
N ASN A 40 16.15 9.98 -21.36
CA ASN A 40 15.71 8.98 -20.40
C ASN A 40 14.37 9.37 -19.80
N ILE A 41 13.45 8.40 -19.75
CA ILE A 41 12.22 8.50 -18.95
C ILE A 41 12.31 7.55 -17.76
N SER A 42 11.89 8.02 -16.60
CA SER A 42 11.73 7.21 -15.39
C SER A 42 10.26 7.15 -15.03
N LEU A 43 9.75 5.93 -14.85
CA LEU A 43 8.39 5.66 -14.43
C LEU A 43 8.40 5.09 -13.01
N ARG A 44 7.63 5.70 -12.11
CA ARG A 44 7.51 5.27 -10.73
C ARG A 44 6.05 5.08 -10.35
N PRO A 45 5.63 3.95 -9.75
CA PRO A 45 4.27 3.80 -9.25
C PRO A 45 3.97 4.88 -8.21
N VAL A 46 2.86 5.61 -8.38
CA VAL A 46 2.35 6.52 -7.37
C VAL A 46 1.70 5.66 -6.29
N ARG A 47 2.52 5.19 -5.36
CA ARG A 47 2.01 4.55 -4.16
C ARG A 47 1.49 5.67 -3.27
N GLY A 48 0.20 5.62 -2.92
CA GLY A 48 -0.31 6.41 -1.81
C GLY A 48 0.66 6.25 -0.64
N VAL A 49 0.95 7.35 0.05
CA VAL A 49 1.84 7.42 1.23
C VAL A 49 1.79 6.09 1.98
N SER A 50 2.96 5.46 2.14
CA SER A 50 3.11 4.13 2.75
C SER A 50 2.05 3.96 3.83
N PRO A 51 1.19 2.92 3.76
CA PRO A 51 0.14 2.75 4.74
C PRO A 51 0.73 2.77 6.15
N LEU A 52 1.98 2.33 6.32
CA LEU A 52 2.74 2.54 7.54
C LEU A 52 3.42 3.93 7.56
N GLN A 53 2.91 4.85 8.38
CA GLN A 53 3.47 6.18 8.64
C GLN A 53 3.81 6.34 10.13
N LYS A 54 4.77 7.19 10.47
CA LYS A 54 5.08 7.52 11.87
C LYS A 54 4.30 8.75 12.30
N GLU A 55 3.25 8.57 13.10
CA GLU A 55 2.42 9.66 13.64
C GLU A 55 2.66 9.79 15.14
N LYS A 56 3.03 10.99 15.60
CA LYS A 56 3.28 11.28 17.03
C LYS A 56 4.22 10.26 17.71
N GLY A 57 5.20 9.74 16.95
CA GLY A 57 6.18 8.75 17.45
C GLY A 57 5.75 7.28 17.32
N VAL A 58 4.51 7.00 16.93
CA VAL A 58 3.97 5.64 16.76
C VAL A 58 3.85 5.30 15.27
N TRP A 59 4.18 4.07 14.90
CA TRP A 59 3.91 3.57 13.56
C TRP A 59 2.41 3.27 13.40
N VAL A 60 1.74 4.00 12.53
CA VAL A 60 0.31 3.90 12.21
C VAL A 60 0.17 3.28 10.84
N TYR A 61 -0.62 2.20 10.73
CA TYR A 61 -0.94 1.54 9.47
C TYR A 61 -2.33 1.98 8.97
N HIS A 62 -2.36 2.84 7.96
CA HIS A 62 -3.55 3.29 7.25
C HIS A 62 -3.96 2.27 6.19
N THR A 63 -5.07 1.56 6.42
CA THR A 63 -5.63 0.59 5.46
C THR A 63 -6.29 1.25 4.24
N GLY A 64 -6.33 2.59 4.18
CA GLY A 64 -6.96 3.37 3.12
C GLY A 64 -8.50 3.31 3.11
N ARG A 65 -9.12 2.53 4.00
CA ARG A 65 -10.58 2.46 4.18
C ARG A 65 -10.92 2.84 5.62
N PRO A 66 -11.80 3.84 5.85
CA PRO A 66 -12.23 4.15 7.20
C PRO A 66 -12.95 2.95 7.81
N LEU A 67 -12.51 2.52 8.99
CA LEU A 67 -13.22 1.50 9.77
C LEU A 67 -14.57 2.08 10.24
N SER A 68 -15.61 1.25 10.23
CA SER A 68 -16.89 1.65 10.83
C SER A 68 -16.73 1.81 12.34
N GLN A 69 -17.44 2.77 12.95
CA GLN A 69 -17.37 2.97 14.39
C GLN A 69 -17.79 1.71 15.17
N GLU A 70 -18.65 0.89 14.59
CA GLU A 70 -19.10 -0.39 15.16
C GLU A 70 -17.96 -1.40 15.24
N ALA A 71 -17.18 -1.55 14.17
CA ALA A 71 -16.02 -2.43 14.15
C ALA A 71 -14.95 -1.98 15.16
N VAL A 72 -14.72 -0.67 15.26
CA VAL A 72 -13.79 -0.11 16.26
C VAL A 72 -14.25 -0.39 17.68
N ARG A 73 -15.55 -0.23 17.96
CA ARG A 73 -16.13 -0.50 19.29
C ARG A 73 -16.02 -1.98 19.66
N ALA A 74 -16.36 -2.89 18.74
CA ALA A 74 -16.30 -4.33 18.97
C ALA A 74 -14.88 -4.78 19.39
N VAL A 75 -13.86 -4.37 18.63
CA VAL A 75 -12.46 -4.72 18.94
C VAL A 75 -12.01 -4.10 20.27
N ARG A 76 -12.41 -2.86 20.56
CA ARG A 76 -12.07 -2.21 21.85
C ARG A 76 -12.66 -2.98 23.02
N ASP A 77 -13.92 -3.38 22.90
CA ASP A 77 -14.65 -4.05 23.98
C ASP A 77 -14.10 -5.47 24.20
N GLU A 78 -13.74 -6.18 23.12
CA GLU A 78 -13.02 -7.47 23.18
C GLU A 78 -11.68 -7.34 23.92
N VAL A 79 -10.82 -6.39 23.51
CA VAL A 79 -9.52 -6.17 24.16
C VAL A 79 -9.68 -5.77 25.63
N HIS A 80 -10.73 -5.01 25.98
CA HIS A 80 -11.01 -4.64 27.36
C HIS A 80 -11.43 -5.85 28.20
N GLN A 81 -12.29 -6.72 27.66
CA GLN A 81 -12.72 -7.95 28.32
C GLN A 81 -11.55 -8.91 28.54
N ASP A 82 -10.68 -9.09 27.55
CA ASP A 82 -9.47 -9.91 27.67
C ASP A 82 -8.55 -9.45 28.81
N ARG A 83 -8.37 -8.13 28.94
CA ARG A 83 -7.54 -7.55 30.02
C ARG A 83 -8.18 -7.78 31.39
N LEU A 84 -9.50 -7.64 31.50
CA LEU A 84 -10.24 -7.90 32.74
C LEU A 84 -10.17 -9.37 33.14
N GLN A 85 -10.27 -10.30 32.19
CA GLN A 85 -10.15 -11.73 32.46
C GLN A 85 -8.75 -12.11 32.94
N ARG A 86 -7.71 -11.57 32.29
CA ARG A 86 -6.31 -11.78 32.71
C ARG A 86 -6.02 -11.23 34.10
N ALA A 87 -6.54 -10.05 34.43
CA ALA A 87 -6.39 -9.45 35.75
C ALA A 87 -7.11 -10.25 36.86
N ARG A 88 -8.22 -10.93 36.52
CA ARG A 88 -8.96 -11.81 37.44
C ARG A 88 -8.31 -13.19 37.62
N GLY A 89 -7.62 -13.69 36.59
CA GLY A 89 -6.87 -14.96 36.66
C GLY A 89 -5.53 -14.87 37.39
N SER A 90 -5.02 -13.67 37.67
CA SER A 90 -3.74 -13.43 38.36
C SER A 90 -3.85 -13.30 39.89
N THR A 91 -5.00 -13.65 40.49
CA THR A 91 -5.22 -13.57 41.96
C THR A 91 -5.42 -14.95 42.60
N GLN A 92 -4.77 -15.99 42.08
CA GLN A 92 -4.72 -17.30 42.72
C GLN A 92 -3.29 -17.77 42.95
#